data_AF-A0A1C4XBP3-F1
#
_entry.id   AF-A0A1C4XBP3-F1
#
_cell.length_a   1.000
_cell.length_b   1.000
_cell.length_c   1.000
_cell.angle_alpha   90.00
_cell.angle_beta   90.00
_cell.angle_gamma   90.00
#
_symmetry.space_group_name_H-M   'P 1'
#
loop_
_entity.id
_entity.type
_entity.pdbx_description
1 polymer ?
#
loop_
_entity_poly.entity_id
_entity_poly.type
_entity_poly.pdbx_seq_one_letter_code
_entity_poly.pdbx_strand_id
1 'polypeptide(L)'
;MLWPEMIRRAVKVGSDRELIGIYPRRADLPRPAFRDAIGQASSRLWFGGYTSYFLWLEVPGISATLEAKASAGADLRFLLGDPDSPVTAERERIEATPLTLSTRIAMTRAELSKVGATIPVRFSTRHLAMSVWLFDEEAIVATHIGAGLGQDSVTLHLRRRQDGGAFDRYVEHFESLWTDGKPAPQH
;
A
#
# COMPACT_ATOMS: atom_id res chain seq x y z
N MET A 1 -7.38 -33.38 -25.54
CA MET A 1 -6.51 -32.49 -26.35
C MET A 1 -5.88 -31.48 -25.40
N LEU A 2 -4.56 -31.49 -25.25
CA LEU A 2 -3.82 -30.57 -24.38
C LEU A 2 -3.35 -29.40 -25.25
N TRP A 3 -3.89 -28.21 -25.01
CA TRP A 3 -3.42 -26.99 -25.66
C TRP A 3 -2.11 -26.54 -24.97
N PRO A 4 -1.04 -26.19 -25.70
CA PRO A 4 0.21 -25.77 -25.06
C PRO A 4 0.00 -24.43 -24.36
N GLU A 5 0.40 -24.34 -23.09
CA GLU A 5 0.63 -23.08 -22.38
C GLU A 5 1.69 -22.28 -23.17
N MET A 6 1.23 -21.51 -24.15
CA MET A 6 2.01 -20.46 -24.76
C MET A 6 2.29 -19.40 -23.69
N ILE A 7 3.41 -19.55 -22.98
CA ILE A 7 4.06 -18.42 -22.33
C ILE A 7 4.60 -17.53 -23.46
N ARG A 8 3.75 -16.67 -24.00
CA ARG A 8 4.24 -15.49 -24.73
C ARG A 8 4.70 -14.51 -23.67
N ARG A 9 5.99 -14.51 -23.33
CA ARG A 9 6.63 -13.32 -22.77
C ARG A 9 6.52 -12.23 -23.84
N ALA A 10 5.43 -11.46 -23.82
CA ALA A 10 5.32 -10.25 -24.60
C ALA A 10 6.45 -9.31 -24.14
N VAL A 11 7.33 -8.91 -25.06
CA VAL A 11 8.34 -7.90 -24.78
C VAL A 11 7.61 -6.58 -24.63
N LYS A 12 7.63 -6.03 -23.41
CA LYS A 12 7.05 -4.70 -23.11
C LYS A 12 7.99 -3.61 -23.62
N VAL A 13 7.45 -2.61 -24.31
CA VAL A 13 8.22 -1.53 -24.95
C VAL A 13 7.51 -0.22 -24.69
N GLY A 14 8.23 0.79 -24.21
CA GLY A 14 7.66 2.09 -23.85
C GLY A 14 7.17 2.14 -22.40
N SER A 15 5.99 2.74 -22.17
CA SER A 15 5.47 3.06 -20.83
C SER A 15 4.98 1.85 -20.02
N ASP A 16 4.72 0.71 -20.67
CA ASP A 16 4.27 -0.52 -20.02
C ASP A 16 5.42 -1.37 -19.45
N ARG A 17 6.68 -0.97 -19.67
CA ARG A 17 7.89 -1.69 -19.21
C ARG A 17 7.96 -1.88 -17.71
N GLU A 18 7.33 -0.98 -16.95
CA GLU A 18 7.29 -1.06 -15.49
C GLU A 18 6.18 -1.96 -14.98
N LEU A 19 5.18 -2.27 -15.79
CA LEU A 19 4.07 -3.10 -15.37
C LEU A 19 4.54 -4.55 -15.20
N ILE A 20 4.49 -5.08 -13.98
CA ILE A 20 4.62 -6.52 -13.74
C ILE A 20 3.28 -7.17 -14.06
N GLY A 21 2.19 -6.66 -13.50
CA GLY A 21 0.84 -7.18 -13.70
C GLY A 21 -0.25 -6.18 -13.37
N ILE A 22 -1.41 -6.39 -13.97
CA ILE A 22 -2.67 -5.72 -13.62
C ILE A 22 -3.65 -6.79 -13.14
N TYR A 23 -4.29 -6.52 -12.02
CA TYR A 23 -5.22 -7.42 -11.36
C TYR A 23 -6.59 -6.74 -11.29
N PRO A 24 -7.66 -7.39 -11.78
CA PRO A 24 -9.00 -6.82 -11.74
C PRO A 24 -9.44 -6.39 -10.34
N ARG A 25 -8.99 -7.12 -9.32
CA ARG A 25 -9.21 -6.81 -7.90
C ARG A 25 -7.91 -6.99 -7.12
N ARG A 26 -7.72 -6.25 -6.02
CA ARG A 26 -6.61 -6.46 -5.08
C ARG A 26 -6.60 -7.90 -4.56
N ALA A 27 -7.77 -8.49 -4.34
CA ALA A 27 -7.89 -9.88 -3.92
C ALA A 27 -7.34 -10.90 -4.94
N ASP A 28 -7.18 -10.50 -6.21
CA ASP A 28 -6.60 -11.34 -7.26
C ASP A 28 -5.06 -11.25 -7.32
N LEU A 29 -4.45 -10.35 -6.52
CA LEU A 29 -3.00 -10.27 -6.37
C LEU A 29 -2.47 -11.59 -5.79
N PRO A 30 -1.33 -12.14 -6.26
CA PRO A 30 -0.77 -13.35 -5.69
C PRO A 30 -0.57 -13.18 -4.18
N ARG A 31 -1.08 -14.14 -3.39
CA ARG A 31 -0.99 -14.13 -1.93
C ARG A 31 0.39 -13.77 -1.38
N PRO A 32 1.52 -14.26 -1.95
CA PRO A 32 2.83 -13.92 -1.39
C PRO A 32 3.35 -12.53 -1.79
N ALA A 33 2.68 -11.78 -2.68
CA ALA A 33 3.23 -10.55 -3.27
C ALA A 33 3.67 -9.51 -2.22
N PHE A 34 2.85 -9.22 -1.21
CA PHE A 34 3.22 -8.29 -0.14
C PHE A 34 4.36 -8.85 0.72
N ARG A 35 4.29 -10.11 1.12
CA ARG A 35 5.34 -10.76 1.91
C ARG A 35 6.68 -10.72 1.18
N ASP A 36 6.69 -11.06 -0.09
CA ASP A 36 7.89 -11.13 -0.90
C ASP A 36 8.47 -9.73 -1.16
N ALA A 37 7.63 -8.74 -1.46
CA ALA A 37 8.05 -7.34 -1.65
C ALA A 37 8.62 -6.73 -0.35
N ILE A 38 7.95 -6.93 0.79
CA ILE A 38 8.42 -6.46 2.12
C ILE A 38 9.72 -7.17 2.51
N GLY A 39 9.82 -8.48 2.28
CA GLY A 39 10.99 -9.28 2.61
C GLY A 39 12.23 -8.81 1.83
N GLN A 40 12.06 -8.55 0.53
CA GLN A 40 13.14 -8.12 -0.38
C GLN A 40 13.54 -6.65 -0.17
N ALA A 41 12.61 -5.78 0.20
CA ALA A 41 12.90 -4.36 0.39
C ALA A 41 13.90 -4.12 1.53
N SER A 42 14.87 -3.26 1.30
CA SER A 42 15.98 -2.99 2.23
C SER A 42 16.12 -1.52 2.61
N SER A 43 15.69 -0.60 1.73
CA SER A 43 15.89 0.84 1.90
C SER A 43 14.60 1.60 2.12
N ARG A 44 13.51 1.25 1.41
CA ARG A 44 12.25 1.98 1.40
C ARG A 44 11.07 1.05 1.60
N LEU A 45 10.25 1.36 2.59
CA LEU A 45 8.98 0.68 2.85
C LEU A 45 7.92 1.72 3.22
N TRP A 46 7.16 2.17 2.22
CA TRP A 46 6.12 3.19 2.44
C TRP A 46 4.74 2.60 2.20
N PHE A 47 3.84 2.85 3.15
CA PHE A 47 2.48 2.32 3.14
C PHE A 47 1.49 3.48 3.14
N GLY A 48 0.83 3.71 2.01
CA GLY A 48 -0.10 4.82 1.81
C GLY A 48 -1.50 4.34 1.48
N GLY A 49 -2.50 4.90 2.15
CA GLY A 49 -3.91 4.62 1.92
C GLY A 49 -4.72 4.90 3.17
N TYR A 50 -6.03 4.63 3.16
CA TYR A 50 -6.81 4.88 4.38
C TYR A 50 -6.35 4.00 5.55
N THR A 51 -5.93 2.76 5.30
CA THR A 51 -5.55 1.80 6.34
C THR A 51 -4.47 0.83 5.84
N SER A 52 -3.79 0.11 6.75
CA SER A 52 -2.83 -0.95 6.42
C SER A 52 -2.97 -2.20 7.30
N TYR A 53 -4.10 -2.37 8.00
CA TYR A 53 -4.34 -3.49 8.93
C TYR A 53 -4.21 -4.88 8.29
N PHE A 54 -4.44 -4.98 6.97
CA PHE A 54 -4.32 -6.23 6.21
C PHE A 54 -2.92 -6.85 6.34
N LEU A 55 -1.88 -6.05 6.59
CA LEU A 55 -0.51 -6.55 6.74
C LEU A 55 -0.43 -7.60 7.85
N TRP A 56 -1.11 -7.38 8.97
CA TRP A 56 -1.14 -8.32 10.10
C TRP A 56 -2.07 -9.51 9.89
N LEU A 57 -2.95 -9.44 8.88
CA LEU A 57 -3.82 -10.55 8.48
C LEU A 57 -3.16 -11.44 7.42
N GLU A 58 -2.39 -10.85 6.53
CA GLU A 58 -1.91 -11.49 5.30
C GLU A 58 -0.39 -11.81 5.32
N VAL A 59 0.41 -11.10 6.13
CA VAL A 59 1.87 -11.23 6.16
C VAL A 59 2.33 -11.80 7.52
N PRO A 60 2.66 -13.11 7.59
CA PRO A 60 3.14 -13.73 8.82
C PRO A 60 4.40 -13.05 9.36
N GLY A 61 4.43 -12.77 10.67
CA GLY A 61 5.61 -12.19 11.33
C GLY A 61 5.93 -10.75 10.94
N ILE A 62 4.95 -10.00 10.40
CA ILE A 62 5.18 -8.65 9.89
C ILE A 62 5.73 -7.70 10.96
N SER A 63 5.27 -7.76 12.22
CA SER A 63 5.77 -6.85 13.28
C SER A 63 7.29 -6.99 13.49
N ALA A 64 7.79 -8.22 13.61
CA ALA A 64 9.22 -8.48 13.74
C ALA A 64 9.99 -8.08 12.47
N THR A 65 9.37 -8.22 11.30
CA THR A 65 9.97 -7.79 10.03
C THR A 65 10.11 -6.26 9.98
N LEU A 66 9.06 -5.51 10.32
CA LEU A 66 9.09 -4.05 10.37
C LEU A 66 10.12 -3.55 11.38
N GLU A 67 10.20 -4.17 12.56
CA GLU A 67 11.18 -3.85 13.59
C GLU A 67 12.62 -4.06 13.10
N ALA A 68 12.89 -5.21 12.46
CA ALA A 68 14.21 -5.51 11.91
C ALA A 68 14.60 -4.53 10.79
N LYS A 69 13.67 -4.20 9.88
CA LYS A 69 13.91 -3.23 8.80
C LYS A 69 14.15 -1.82 9.35
N ALA A 70 13.37 -1.39 10.34
CA ALA A 70 13.56 -0.10 11.01
C ALA A 70 14.93 -0.03 11.70
N SER A 71 15.31 -1.08 12.43
CA SER A 71 16.60 -1.17 13.12
C SER A 71 17.79 -1.19 12.15
N ALA A 72 17.59 -1.71 10.93
CA ALA A 72 18.56 -1.68 9.85
C ALA A 72 18.63 -0.33 9.11
N GLY A 73 17.81 0.66 9.49
CA GLY A 73 17.81 2.00 8.91
C GLY A 73 16.93 2.16 7.66
N ALA A 74 16.01 1.24 7.39
CA ALA A 74 15.05 1.40 6.30
C ALA A 74 14.10 2.59 6.56
N ASP A 75 13.81 3.35 5.52
CA ASP A 75 12.85 4.45 5.54
C ASP A 75 11.42 3.88 5.53
N LEU A 76 10.88 3.71 6.74
CA LEU A 76 9.56 3.18 7.02
C LEU A 76 8.56 4.30 7.28
N ARG A 77 7.46 4.34 6.51
CA ARG A 77 6.44 5.39 6.62
C ARG A 77 5.04 4.81 6.47
N PHE A 78 4.13 5.20 7.35
CA PHE A 78 2.70 4.89 7.23
C PHE A 78 1.88 6.17 7.08
N LEU A 79 1.30 6.38 5.91
CA LEU A 79 0.31 7.41 5.67
C LEU A 79 -1.07 6.79 5.74
N LEU A 80 -1.86 7.19 6.74
CA LEU A 80 -3.22 6.69 7.00
C LEU A 80 -4.26 7.78 6.74
N GLY A 81 -5.52 7.39 6.56
CA GLY A 81 -6.62 8.34 6.61
C GLY A 81 -6.76 8.92 8.03
N ASP A 82 -7.11 10.20 8.13
CA ASP A 82 -7.43 10.82 9.42
C ASP A 82 -8.81 10.35 9.89
N PRO A 83 -8.94 9.59 11.00
CA PRO A 83 -10.23 9.08 11.45
C PRO A 83 -11.23 10.18 11.84
N ASP A 84 -10.73 11.37 12.18
CA ASP A 84 -11.56 12.50 12.61
C ASP A 84 -11.89 13.47 11.45
N SER A 85 -11.39 13.18 10.23
CA SER A 85 -11.64 14.03 9.06
C SER A 85 -13.01 13.76 8.45
N PRO A 86 -13.75 14.81 8.02
CA PRO A 86 -14.99 14.64 7.25
C PRO A 86 -14.79 13.84 5.97
N VAL A 87 -13.59 13.86 5.37
CA VAL A 87 -13.26 13.09 4.17
C VAL A 87 -13.21 11.58 4.45
N THR A 88 -12.68 11.18 5.60
CA THR A 88 -12.67 9.77 6.02
C THR A 88 -14.05 9.32 6.45
N ALA A 89 -14.79 10.16 7.17
CA ALA A 89 -16.18 9.89 7.56
C ALA A 89 -17.08 9.67 6.34
N GLU A 90 -16.96 10.51 5.32
CA GLU A 90 -17.74 10.35 4.08
C GLU A 90 -17.34 9.07 3.32
N ARG A 91 -16.03 8.76 3.25
CA ARG A 91 -15.58 7.51 2.63
C ARG A 91 -16.11 6.28 3.37
N GLU A 92 -16.08 6.30 4.71
CA GLU A 92 -16.64 5.25 5.55
C GLU A 92 -18.14 5.08 5.30
N ARG A 93 -18.89 6.19 5.22
CA ARG A 93 -20.33 6.18 4.90
C ARG A 93 -20.60 5.56 3.52
N ILE A 94 -19.77 5.86 2.52
CA ILE A 94 -19.86 5.29 1.17
C ILE A 94 -19.57 3.79 1.18
N GLU A 95 -18.54 3.34 1.91
CA GLU A 95 -18.19 1.91 2.00
C GLU A 95 -19.26 1.10 2.74
N ALA A 96 -19.96 1.70 3.70
CA ALA A 96 -21.13 1.13 4.39
C ALA A 96 -20.92 -0.30 4.93
N THR A 97 -19.72 -0.60 5.44
CA THR A 97 -19.37 -1.92 5.97
C THR A 97 -19.41 -2.00 7.50
N PRO A 98 -19.71 -3.19 8.07
CA PRO A 98 -19.69 -3.39 9.53
C PRO A 98 -18.32 -3.10 10.15
N LEU A 99 -17.23 -3.50 9.49
CA LEU A 99 -15.88 -3.15 9.91
C LEU A 99 -15.54 -1.76 9.35
N THR A 100 -15.78 -0.74 10.16
CA THR A 100 -15.66 0.66 9.75
C THR A 100 -14.22 1.03 9.36
N LEU A 101 -14.06 2.11 8.59
CA LEU A 101 -12.75 2.58 8.14
C LEU A 101 -11.93 3.11 9.32
N SER A 102 -12.56 3.87 10.20
CA SER A 102 -12.04 4.35 11.49
C SER A 102 -11.54 3.19 12.37
N THR A 103 -12.29 2.08 12.43
CA THR A 103 -11.87 0.88 13.17
C THR A 103 -10.63 0.25 12.51
N ARG A 104 -10.59 0.12 11.18
CA ARG A 104 -9.41 -0.40 10.47
C ARG A 104 -8.18 0.51 10.62
N ILE A 105 -8.37 1.82 10.67
CA ILE A 105 -7.31 2.79 11.01
C ILE A 105 -6.80 2.54 12.43
N ALA A 106 -7.71 2.41 13.41
CA ALA A 106 -7.35 2.14 14.80
C ALA A 106 -6.60 0.80 14.95
N MET A 107 -7.04 -0.26 14.27
CA MET A 107 -6.33 -1.55 14.23
C MET A 107 -4.91 -1.41 13.68
N THR A 108 -4.73 -0.69 12.57
CA THR A 108 -3.39 -0.43 11.99
C THR A 108 -2.48 0.23 13.03
N ARG A 109 -2.98 1.25 13.73
CA ARG A 109 -2.21 1.97 14.76
C ARG A 109 -1.90 1.10 15.97
N ALA A 110 -2.86 0.31 16.43
CA ALA A 110 -2.70 -0.58 17.56
C ALA A 110 -1.66 -1.68 17.29
N GLU A 111 -1.54 -2.14 16.04
CA GLU A 111 -0.48 -3.08 15.69
C GLU A 111 0.88 -2.41 15.52
N LEU A 112 0.93 -1.20 14.95
CA LEU A 112 2.17 -0.43 14.86
C LEU A 112 2.74 -0.06 16.24
N SER A 113 1.88 0.24 17.23
CA SER A 113 2.34 0.55 18.59
C SER A 113 2.95 -0.64 19.33
N LYS A 114 2.79 -1.87 18.81
CA LYS A 114 3.43 -3.08 19.36
C LYS A 114 4.79 -3.36 18.73
N VAL A 115 5.17 -2.66 17.66
CA VAL A 115 6.49 -2.78 17.05
C VAL A 115 7.48 -2.04 17.96
N GLY A 116 8.59 -2.70 18.34
CA GLY A 116 9.60 -2.12 19.24
C GLY A 116 10.33 -0.88 18.70
N ALA A 117 10.22 -0.61 17.39
CA ALA A 117 10.82 0.55 16.74
C ALA A 117 9.80 1.67 16.51
N THR A 118 10.23 2.92 16.69
CA THR A 118 9.41 4.09 16.35
C THR A 118 9.25 4.21 14.84
N ILE A 119 8.08 3.87 14.33
CA ILE A 119 7.74 4.01 12.90
C ILE A 119 6.93 5.30 12.69
N PRO A 120 7.39 6.23 11.82
CA PRO A 120 6.63 7.42 11.45
C PRO A 120 5.24 7.09 10.89
N VAL A 121 4.21 7.66 11.52
CA VAL A 121 2.83 7.62 11.05
C VAL A 121 2.30 9.04 10.84
N ARG A 122 1.68 9.30 9.68
CA ARG A 122 0.98 10.55 9.39
C ARG A 122 -0.46 10.29 8.98
N PHE A 123 -1.33 11.24 9.30
CA PHE A 123 -2.71 11.26 8.85
C PHE A 123 -2.89 12.22 7.68
N SER A 124 -3.61 11.76 6.67
CA SER A 124 -4.06 12.59 5.56
C SER A 124 -5.53 12.99 5.76
N THR A 125 -5.80 14.28 5.60
CA THR A 125 -7.17 14.82 5.50
C THR A 125 -7.64 14.91 4.05
N ARG A 126 -6.77 14.64 3.07
CA ARG A 126 -7.12 14.56 1.64
C ARG A 126 -7.86 13.26 1.33
N HIS A 127 -8.59 13.25 0.23
CA HIS A 127 -9.19 12.02 -0.27
C HIS A 127 -8.10 11.10 -0.83
N LEU A 128 -7.99 9.89 -0.27
CA LEU A 128 -7.05 8.88 -0.73
C LEU A 128 -7.73 8.02 -1.79
N ALA A 129 -7.64 8.47 -3.05
CA ALA A 129 -8.27 7.80 -4.20
C ALA A 129 -7.69 6.41 -4.50
N MET A 130 -6.53 6.09 -3.92
CA MET A 130 -5.86 4.81 -4.06
C MET A 130 -5.01 4.52 -2.84
N SER A 131 -4.72 3.23 -2.63
CA SER A 131 -3.59 2.81 -1.81
C SER A 131 -2.33 2.68 -2.67
N VAL A 132 -1.19 3.10 -2.12
CA VAL A 132 0.13 3.00 -2.74
C VAL A 132 1.08 2.38 -1.71
N TRP A 133 1.67 1.24 -2.06
CA TRP A 133 2.70 0.57 -1.26
C TRP A 133 4.00 0.54 -2.05
N LEU A 134 5.08 1.09 -1.49
CA LEU A 134 6.37 1.23 -2.16
C LEU A 134 7.44 0.43 -1.42
N PHE A 135 8.21 -0.35 -2.17
CA PHE A 135 9.20 -1.32 -1.68
C PHE A 135 10.46 -1.20 -2.55
N ASP A 136 11.44 -0.41 -2.14
CA ASP A 136 12.61 -0.06 -2.96
C ASP A 136 12.22 0.40 -4.39
N GLU A 137 12.39 -0.46 -5.40
CA GLU A 137 12.05 -0.22 -6.80
C GLU A 137 10.71 -0.85 -7.24
N GLU A 138 9.91 -1.36 -6.31
CA GLU A 138 8.59 -1.96 -6.58
C GLU A 138 7.45 -1.16 -5.97
N ALA A 139 6.32 -1.13 -6.67
CA ALA A 139 5.10 -0.52 -6.20
C ALA A 139 3.91 -1.45 -6.37
N ILE A 140 3.03 -1.50 -5.39
CA ILE A 140 1.68 -2.06 -5.54
C ILE A 140 0.71 -0.89 -5.35
N VAL A 141 -0.18 -0.68 -6.32
CA VAL A 141 -1.11 0.44 -6.33
C VAL A 141 -2.52 -0.10 -6.51
N ALA A 142 -3.40 0.16 -5.56
CA ALA A 142 -4.80 -0.28 -5.60
C ALA A 142 -5.73 0.93 -5.71
N THR A 143 -6.28 1.16 -6.90
CA THR A 143 -7.18 2.30 -7.18
C THR A 143 -8.60 1.98 -6.74
N HIS A 144 -9.18 2.86 -5.93
CA HIS A 144 -10.55 2.68 -5.44
C HIS A 144 -11.55 2.92 -6.59
N ILE A 145 -12.48 1.99 -6.79
CA ILE A 145 -13.50 2.10 -7.84
C ILE A 145 -14.88 2.30 -7.21
N GLY A 146 -15.44 3.48 -7.42
CA GLY A 146 -16.78 3.84 -6.92
C GLY A 146 -16.92 3.64 -5.41
N ALA A 147 -18.02 3.00 -5.02
CA ALA A 147 -18.34 2.66 -3.63
C ALA A 147 -17.71 1.33 -3.17
N GLY A 148 -16.90 0.67 -4.00
CA GLY A 148 -16.30 -0.63 -3.68
C GLY A 148 -15.26 -0.55 -2.56
N LEU A 149 -15.04 -1.68 -1.89
CA LEU A 149 -14.04 -1.84 -0.85
C LEU A 149 -12.62 -1.93 -1.43
N GLY A 150 -11.62 -1.67 -0.60
CA GLY A 150 -10.20 -1.73 -1.02
C GLY A 150 -9.76 -3.07 -1.63
N GLN A 151 -10.48 -4.17 -1.34
CA GLN A 151 -10.22 -5.49 -1.93
C GLN A 151 -10.71 -5.63 -3.39
N ASP A 152 -11.70 -4.84 -3.79
CA ASP A 152 -12.26 -4.80 -5.15
C ASP A 152 -11.57 -3.77 -6.04
N SER A 153 -10.61 -3.03 -5.48
CA SER A 153 -9.78 -2.06 -6.20
C SER A 153 -8.98 -2.72 -7.32
N VAL A 154 -8.99 -2.12 -8.52
CA VAL A 154 -8.05 -2.51 -9.58
C VAL A 154 -6.64 -2.26 -9.09
N THR A 155 -5.79 -3.27 -9.22
CA THR A 155 -4.45 -3.25 -8.63
C THR A 155 -3.37 -3.39 -9.70
N LEU A 156 -2.40 -2.48 -9.67
CA LEU A 156 -1.18 -2.53 -10.47
C LEU A 156 -0.03 -3.02 -9.60
N HIS A 157 0.80 -3.90 -10.15
CA HIS A 157 2.12 -4.22 -9.60
C HIS A 157 3.16 -3.71 -10.58
N LEU A 158 4.02 -2.82 -10.11
CA LEU A 158 5.03 -2.12 -10.89
C LEU A 158 6.43 -2.42 -10.37
N ARG A 159 7.41 -2.39 -11.27
CA ARG A 159 8.83 -2.31 -10.94
C ARG A 159 9.48 -1.24 -11.78
N ARG A 160 10.23 -0.34 -11.14
CA ARG A 160 10.93 0.78 -11.78
C ARG A 160 11.83 0.27 -12.90
N ARG A 161 11.75 0.90 -14.08
CA ARG A 161 12.56 0.56 -15.26
C ARG A 161 13.09 1.77 -16.01
N GLN A 162 12.59 2.96 -15.71
CA GLN A 162 13.06 4.20 -16.30
C GLN A 162 12.82 5.40 -15.36
N ASP A 163 13.55 6.49 -15.60
CA ASP A 163 13.30 7.76 -14.94
C ASP A 163 12.02 8.41 -15.47
N GLY A 164 11.24 9.00 -14.56
CA GLY A 164 9.99 9.68 -14.89
C GLY A 164 8.87 8.74 -15.33
N GLY A 165 9.02 7.43 -15.06
CA GLY A 165 8.03 6.39 -15.34
C GLY A 165 6.79 6.46 -14.45
N ALA A 166 5.92 5.45 -14.59
CA ALA A 166 4.72 5.33 -13.76
C ALA A 166 5.08 5.12 -12.29
N PHE A 167 6.14 4.34 -12.01
CA PHE A 167 6.65 4.15 -10.66
C PHE A 167 7.00 5.49 -10.00
N ASP A 168 7.78 6.34 -10.67
CA ASP A 168 8.21 7.64 -10.16
C ASP A 168 7.01 8.57 -9.89
N ARG A 169 5.97 8.54 -10.74
CA ARG A 169 4.71 9.28 -10.50
C ARG A 169 4.01 8.85 -9.20
N TYR A 170 4.04 7.56 -8.85
CA TYR A 170 3.46 7.09 -7.60
C TYR A 170 4.32 7.42 -6.37
N VAL A 171 5.65 7.48 -6.54
CA VAL A 171 6.56 8.02 -5.51
C VAL A 171 6.26 9.50 -5.26
N GLU A 172 6.18 10.31 -6.31
CA GLU A 172 5.82 11.73 -6.25
C GLU A 172 4.45 11.93 -5.58
N HIS A 173 3.46 11.10 -5.92
CA HIS A 173 2.13 11.12 -5.30
C HIS A 173 2.18 10.83 -3.81
N PHE A 174 2.89 9.76 -3.40
CA PHE A 174 3.02 9.42 -1.97
C PHE A 174 3.71 10.54 -1.20
N GLU A 175 4.82 11.07 -1.71
CA GLU A 175 5.56 12.15 -1.07
C GLU A 175 4.72 13.41 -0.92
N SER A 176 3.95 13.80 -1.95
CA SER A 176 3.03 14.94 -1.84
C SER A 176 2.01 14.77 -0.71
N LEU A 177 1.41 13.57 -0.59
CA LEU A 177 0.47 13.29 0.49
C LEU A 177 1.16 13.21 1.86
N TRP A 178 2.40 12.71 1.90
CA TRP A 178 3.21 12.60 3.10
C TRP A 178 3.59 13.98 3.64
N THR A 179 4.08 14.87 2.79
CA THR A 179 4.44 16.26 3.13
C THR A 179 3.26 17.00 3.75
N ASP A 180 2.07 16.86 3.17
CA ASP A 180 0.84 17.50 3.66
C ASP A 180 0.22 16.81 4.88
N GLY A 181 0.60 15.56 5.15
CA GLY A 181 0.08 14.78 6.26
C GLY A 181 0.51 15.33 7.62
N LYS A 182 -0.40 15.31 8.60
CA LYS A 182 -0.09 15.67 9.99
C LYS A 182 0.46 14.46 10.73
N PRO A 183 1.46 14.59 11.62
CA PRO A 183 1.88 13.50 12.49
C PRO A 183 0.69 12.90 13.25
N ALA A 184 0.56 11.58 13.24
CA ALA A 184 -0.43 10.92 14.07
C ALA A 184 -0.01 11.03 15.56
N PRO A 185 -0.96 11.26 16.50
CA PRO A 185 -0.64 11.25 17.92
C PRO A 185 0.00 9.91 18.31
N GLN A 186 1.04 9.97 19.13
CA GLN A 186 1.56 8.78 19.81
C GLN A 186 0.54 8.41 20.90
N HIS A 187 0.17 7.13 20.95
CA HIS A 187 -0.63 6.58 22.06
C HIS A 187 0.31 6.03 23.13
#